data_AF-A0A4Z0A456-F1
#
_entry.id   AF-A0A4Z0A456-F1
#
_cell.length_a   1.000
_cell.length_b   1.000
_cell.length_c   1.000
_cell.angle_alpha   90.00
_cell.angle_beta   90.00
_cell.angle_gamma   90.00
#
_symmetry.space_group_name_H-M   'P 1'
#
loop_
_entity.id
_entity.type
_entity.pdbx_description
1 polymer ?
#
loop_
_entity_poly.entity_id
_entity_poly.type
_entity_poly.pdbx_seq_one_letter_code
_entity_poly.pdbx_strand_id
1 'polypeptide(L)'
;MQTSQNENNGGPPPMKWERFVKMMNDMGFTHDDSPPGSAVRFDPPESSGVRSITFHQPHPNPTIPPDMLKKFAKQLHEYYGWPEDILLEYFEA
;
A
#
# COMPACT_ATOMS: atom_id res chain seq x y z
N MET A 1 3.88 -19.72 -31.87
CA MET A 1 4.23 -18.61 -30.97
C MET A 1 2.94 -18.16 -30.31
N GLN A 2 2.99 -17.76 -29.03
CA GLN A 2 1.88 -17.41 -28.12
C GLN A 2 1.02 -18.62 -27.70
N THR A 3 0.55 -18.78 -26.46
CA THR A 3 0.60 -18.07 -25.16
C THR A 3 -0.08 -19.04 -24.20
N SER A 4 0.30 -19.05 -22.91
CA SER A 4 -0.61 -19.25 -21.76
C SER A 4 0.19 -19.68 -20.54
N GLN A 5 0.47 -18.74 -19.64
CA GLN A 5 0.57 -19.04 -18.23
C GLN A 5 -0.31 -18.02 -17.50
N ASN A 6 -1.59 -18.34 -17.40
CA ASN A 6 -2.50 -17.76 -16.42
C ASN A 6 -2.62 -18.77 -15.28
N GLU A 7 -1.82 -18.58 -14.24
CA GLU A 7 -2.01 -19.24 -12.95
C GLU A 7 -2.39 -18.16 -11.94
N ASN A 8 -3.70 -17.99 -11.76
CA ASN A 8 -4.31 -17.15 -10.74
C ASN A 8 -4.01 -17.73 -9.35
N ASN A 9 -2.97 -17.24 -8.69
CA ASN A 9 -2.76 -17.40 -7.25
C ASN A 9 -3.27 -16.13 -6.55
N GLY A 10 -4.53 -16.17 -6.08
CA GLY A 10 -5.38 -15.03 -5.70
C GLY A 10 -4.73 -13.96 -4.82
N GLY A 11 -4.42 -12.81 -5.42
CA GLY A 11 -3.97 -11.59 -4.77
C GLY A 11 -4.11 -10.40 -5.72
N PRO A 12 -4.09 -9.16 -5.20
CA PRO A 12 -4.26 -7.97 -6.04
C PRO A 12 -3.13 -7.88 -7.07
N PRO A 13 -3.36 -7.27 -8.24
CA PRO A 13 -2.32 -7.06 -9.23
C PRO A 13 -1.22 -6.16 -8.65
N PRO A 14 0.01 -6.21 -9.20
CA PRO A 14 1.07 -5.29 -8.80
C PRO A 14 0.63 -3.82 -8.96
N MET A 15 0.97 -2.98 -7.98
CA MET A 15 0.53 -1.58 -7.92
C MET A 15 1.72 -0.63 -8.02
N LYS A 16 1.59 0.50 -8.74
CA LYS A 16 2.60 1.58 -8.70
C LYS A 16 2.64 2.25 -7.32
N TRP A 17 3.83 2.48 -6.79
CA TRP A 17 4.02 3.16 -5.50
C TRP A 17 3.28 4.51 -5.41
N GLU A 18 3.34 5.31 -6.47
CA GLU A 18 2.63 6.59 -6.58
C GLU A 18 1.11 6.43 -6.37
N ARG A 19 0.52 5.35 -6.90
CA ARG A 19 -0.90 5.04 -6.70
C ARG A 19 -1.21 4.77 -5.23
N PHE A 20 -0.36 3.99 -4.57
CA PHE A 20 -0.49 3.70 -3.14
C PHE A 20 -0.41 4.99 -2.31
N VAL A 21 0.56 5.87 -2.60
CA VAL A 21 0.68 7.18 -1.95
C VAL A 21 -0.57 8.03 -2.17
N LYS A 22 -1.07 8.09 -3.41
CA LYS A 22 -2.29 8.84 -3.73
C LYS A 22 -3.49 8.31 -2.94
N MET A 23 -3.65 6.99 -2.85
CA MET A 23 -4.73 6.37 -2.08
C MET A 23 -4.63 6.73 -0.59
N MET A 24 -3.44 6.65 0.02
CA MET A 24 -3.25 7.06 1.42
C MET A 24 -3.61 8.55 1.61
N ASN A 25 -3.24 9.41 0.65
CA ASN A 25 -3.63 10.83 0.67
C ASN A 25 -5.15 11.03 0.55
N ASP A 26 -5.82 10.26 -0.32
CA ASP A 26 -7.28 10.31 -0.48
C ASP A 26 -8.01 9.85 0.81
N MET A 27 -7.38 9.00 1.62
CA MET A 27 -7.83 8.59 2.96
C MET A 27 -7.53 9.64 4.05
N GLY A 28 -6.96 10.79 3.68
CA GLY A 28 -6.65 11.89 4.57
C GLY A 28 -5.29 11.81 5.26
N PHE A 29 -4.45 10.83 4.90
CA PHE A 29 -3.08 10.80 5.39
C PHE A 29 -2.24 11.86 4.66
N THR A 30 -1.22 12.37 5.34
CA THR A 30 -0.11 13.06 4.68
C THR A 30 1.09 12.13 4.65
N HIS A 31 2.03 12.33 3.74
CA HIS A 31 3.25 11.53 3.70
C HIS A 31 4.48 12.42 3.83
N ASP A 32 5.50 11.89 4.49
CA ASP A 32 6.81 12.49 4.67
C ASP A 32 7.85 11.62 3.97
N ASP A 33 8.41 12.18 2.89
CA ASP A 33 9.51 11.59 2.09
C ASP A 33 10.91 11.98 2.64
N SER A 34 10.97 12.74 3.74
CA SER A 34 12.23 13.11 4.38
C SER A 34 13.02 11.97 5.05
N PRO A 35 12.43 10.81 5.46
CA PRO A 35 13.20 9.74 6.06
C PRO A 35 14.27 9.20 5.08
N PRO A 36 15.54 9.08 5.51
CA PRO A 36 16.60 8.58 4.64
C PRO A 36 16.37 7.11 4.28
N GLY A 37 16.50 6.80 2.99
CA GLY A 37 16.31 5.45 2.44
C GLY A 37 14.99 5.31 1.69
N SER A 38 14.59 4.06 1.42
CA SER A 38 13.33 3.76 0.73
C SER A 38 12.13 3.68 1.69
N ALA A 39 12.15 4.43 2.79
CA ALA A 39 11.10 4.42 3.81
C ALA A 39 10.25 5.70 3.71
N VAL A 40 8.94 5.56 3.66
CA VAL A 40 7.99 6.68 3.60
C VAL A 40 7.03 6.57 4.77
N ARG A 41 6.94 7.65 5.55
CA ARG A 41 6.04 7.73 6.71
C ARG A 41 4.73 8.37 6.30
N PHE A 42 3.62 7.76 6.69
CA PHE A 42 2.27 8.26 6.51
C PHE A 42 1.69 8.69 7.85
N ASP A 43 1.29 9.95 7.92
CA ASP A 43 0.70 10.59 9.07
C ASP A 43 -0.82 10.69 8.92
N PRO A 44 -1.61 10.13 9.86
CA PRO A 44 -3.05 10.28 9.85
C PRO A 44 -3.45 11.72 10.18
N PRO A 45 -4.71 12.13 9.92
CA PRO A 45 -5.22 13.43 10.35
C PRO A 45 -4.99 13.65 11.86
N GLU A 46 -4.56 14.85 12.28
CA GLU A 46 -4.26 15.13 13.70
C GLU A 46 -5.43 14.80 14.63
N SER A 47 -6.67 14.99 14.16
CA SER A 47 -7.90 14.72 14.92
C SER A 47 -8.21 13.24 15.12
N SER A 48 -7.51 12.34 14.42
CA SER A 48 -7.78 10.89 14.48
C SER A 48 -7.30 10.24 15.77
N GLY A 49 -6.30 10.81 16.44
CA GLY A 49 -5.67 10.25 17.63
C GLY A 49 -4.94 8.91 17.40
N VAL A 50 -4.76 8.48 16.15
CA VAL A 50 -4.03 7.24 15.81
C VAL A 50 -2.59 7.55 15.41
N ARG A 51 -1.70 6.56 15.52
CA ARG A 51 -0.28 6.73 15.23
C ARG A 51 0.02 6.68 13.73
N SER A 52 1.15 7.24 13.32
CA SER A 52 1.71 7.12 11.97
C SER A 52 2.17 5.69 11.64
N ILE A 53 2.30 5.41 10.35
CA ILE A 53 2.82 4.14 9.82
C ILE A 53 3.92 4.41 8.79
N THR A 54 4.90 3.51 8.68
CA THR A 54 5.97 3.62 7.70
C THR A 54 5.96 2.41 6.78
N PHE A 55 6.03 2.65 5.48
CA PHE A 55 6.12 1.62 4.46
C PHE A 55 7.39 1.79 3.63
N HIS A 56 7.86 0.68 3.07
CA HIS A 56 9.02 0.70 2.18
C HIS A 56 8.59 0.85 0.72
N GLN A 57 9.10 1.87 0.04
CA GLN A 57 9.01 2.01 -1.40
C GLN A 57 9.89 0.94 -2.08
N PRO A 58 9.33 0.12 -3.00
CA PRO A 58 10.12 -0.84 -3.77
C PRO A 58 11.17 -0.15 -4.66
N HIS A 59 12.35 -0.74 -4.78
CA HIS A 59 13.45 -0.27 -5.63
C HIS A 59 14.16 -1.46 -6.29
N PRO A 60 14.68 -1.36 -7.54
CA PRO A 60 14.74 -0.18 -8.41
C PRO A 60 13.45 0.19 -9.12
N ASN A 61 12.50 -0.74 -9.23
CA ASN A 61 11.21 -0.46 -9.84
C ASN A 61 10.20 -0.13 -8.73
N PRO A 62 9.60 1.08 -8.70
CA PRO A 62 8.61 1.48 -7.70
C PRO A 62 7.24 0.88 -7.98
N THR A 63 7.20 -0.45 -8.10
CA THR A 63 5.99 -1.26 -8.26
C THR A 63 5.92 -2.23 -7.09
N ILE A 64 4.86 -2.14 -6.30
CA ILE A 64 4.58 -2.97 -5.13
C ILE A 64 4.07 -4.33 -5.63
N PRO A 65 4.77 -5.44 -5.32
CA PRO A 65 4.30 -6.77 -5.69
C PRO A 65 3.10 -7.22 -4.83
N PRO A 66 2.29 -8.18 -5.30
CA PRO A 66 1.07 -8.64 -4.62
C PRO A 66 1.28 -9.05 -3.17
N ASP A 67 2.36 -9.77 -2.86
CA ASP A 67 2.66 -10.21 -1.49
C ASP A 67 2.97 -9.04 -0.54
N MET A 68 3.53 -7.94 -1.07
CA MET A 68 3.79 -6.73 -0.31
C MET A 68 2.52 -5.92 -0.09
N LEU A 69 1.62 -5.86 -1.08
CA LEU A 69 0.29 -5.27 -0.92
C LEU A 69 -0.51 -5.97 0.18
N LYS A 70 -0.51 -7.31 0.22
CA LYS A 70 -1.14 -8.08 1.31
C LYS A 70 -0.56 -7.73 2.69
N LYS A 71 0.76 -7.58 2.79
CA LYS A 71 1.41 -7.14 4.03
C LYS A 71 1.00 -5.73 4.43
N PHE A 72 0.87 -4.81 3.47
CA PHE A 72 0.45 -3.44 3.74
C PHE A 72 -1.01 -3.41 4.21
N ALA A 73 -1.92 -4.12 3.53
CA ALA A 73 -3.31 -4.24 3.95
C ALA A 73 -3.44 -4.77 5.38
N LYS A 74 -2.70 -5.83 5.71
CA LYS A 74 -2.65 -6.38 7.07
C LYS A 74 -2.15 -5.37 8.10
N GLN A 75 -1.10 -4.61 7.79
CA GLN A 75 -0.58 -3.59 8.73
C GLN A 75 -1.58 -2.45 8.93
N LEU A 76 -2.27 -2.01 7.87
CA LEU A 76 -3.33 -1.02 7.97
C LEU A 76 -4.51 -1.54 8.80
N HIS A 77 -4.88 -2.82 8.64
CA HIS A 77 -5.87 -3.48 9.49
C HIS A 77 -5.44 -3.51 10.96
N GLU A 78 -4.22 -3.96 11.26
CA GLU A 78 -3.70 -4.04 12.63
C GLU A 78 -3.60 -2.67 13.31
N TYR A 79 -3.27 -1.61 12.57
CA TYR A 79 -3.05 -0.27 13.14
C TYR A 79 -4.33 0.56 13.23
N TYR A 80 -5.22 0.42 12.25
CA TYR A 80 -6.38 1.31 12.07
C TYR A 80 -7.72 0.57 12.04
N GLY A 81 -7.72 -0.77 12.12
CA GLY A 81 -8.92 -1.59 12.11
C GLY A 81 -9.63 -1.68 10.75
N TRP A 82 -8.98 -1.20 9.69
CA TRP A 82 -9.58 -1.19 8.35
C TRP A 82 -9.74 -2.61 7.79
N PRO A 83 -10.88 -2.97 7.19
CA PRO A 83 -11.07 -4.31 6.63
C PRO A 83 -10.08 -4.59 5.49
N GLU A 84 -9.36 -5.72 5.57
CA GLU A 84 -8.35 -6.09 4.58
C GLU A 84 -8.96 -6.31 3.19
N ASP A 85 -10.15 -6.90 3.12
CA ASP A 85 -10.89 -7.13 1.88
C ASP A 85 -11.18 -5.82 1.13
N ILE A 86 -11.67 -4.81 1.84
CA ILE A 86 -11.91 -3.48 1.27
C ILE A 86 -10.60 -2.86 0.77
N LEU A 87 -9.51 -2.94 1.55
CA LEU A 87 -8.22 -2.41 1.12
C LEU A 87 -7.69 -3.10 -0.15
N LEU A 88 -7.88 -4.42 -0.25
CA LEU A 88 -7.48 -5.18 -1.44
C LEU A 88 -8.33 -4.81 -2.66
N GLU A 89 -9.63 -4.58 -2.51
CA GLU A 89 -10.50 -4.08 -3.59
C GLU A 89 -10.03 -2.70 -4.11
N TYR A 90 -9.70 -1.78 -3.19
CA TYR A 90 -9.12 -0.49 -3.55
C TYR A 90 -7.77 -0.60 -4.27
N PHE A 91 -7.05 -1.72 -4.09
CA PHE A 91 -5.80 -1.94 -4.79
C PHE A 91 -5.98 -2.41 -6.25
N GLU A 92 -7.12 -3.03 -6.55
CA GLU A 92 -7.47 -3.53 -7.89
C GLU A 92 -8.06 -2.44 -8.80
N ALA A 93 -8.87 -1.54 -8.23
CA ALA A 93 -9.58 -0.47 -8.93
C ALA A 93 -8.64 0.65 -9.36
#